data_AF-W5TX73-F1
#
_entry.id   AF-W5TX73-F1
#
_cell.length_a   1.000
_cell.length_b   1.000
_cell.length_c   1.000
_cell.angle_alpha   90.00
_cell.angle_beta   90.00
_cell.angle_gamma   90.00
#
_symmetry.space_group_name_H-M   'P 1'
#
loop_
_entity.id
_entity.type
_entity.pdbx_description
1 polymer ?
#
loop_
_entity_poly.entity_id
_entity_poly.type
_entity_poly.pdbx_seq_one_letter_code
_entity_poly.pdbx_strand_id
1 'polypeptide(L)'
;MSVETTTPAEESGTLRGVLAYLPGIALLIAVGLLGKYTQIWVNDLVHDHHWRFPDIEYVLWAIVFGLIIANTVGVPRIFKAGIGTYEFWLKAGIVALGSRFVLGDVAKLGGTSFVLILIDMTVAGAIILVVAHLLGLSGKLGSLLAVGTSICGVSAIVAARGAIRARNSEVSYAIAAILTLGAVSLFALPAIGHGLGLTDHEFGLWSGLAVDNTAETTATGYAFSEEAGKLAVLVKSTRNALIGFVVLGFGLYWASRGEADAIAPGFRAKAAFVWAKFPKFVLGFLAVSALATAHWIDKDQLANLANVSKWAFLLTFAGVGLNTDFRELGRSGWRPLAVAVVGLVVVATVSLGLVLFTSRALHWGVVN
;
A
#
# COMPACT_ATOMS: atom_id res chain seq x y z
N MET A 1 40.94 -39.02 -30.77
CA MET A 1 40.57 -38.59 -32.14
C MET A 1 39.12 -38.99 -32.30
N SER A 2 38.12 -38.12 -32.24
CA SER A 2 38.04 -36.67 -32.44
C SER A 2 36.83 -36.10 -31.70
N VAL A 3 37.02 -34.87 -31.24
CA VAL A 3 36.04 -33.89 -30.76
C VAL A 3 34.83 -33.77 -31.69
N GLU A 4 33.62 -33.68 -31.13
CA GLU A 4 32.57 -32.85 -31.72
C GLU A 4 31.74 -32.17 -30.61
N THR A 5 32.22 -31.01 -30.19
CA THR A 5 31.44 -29.96 -29.54
C THR A 5 30.57 -29.25 -30.59
N THR A 6 29.29 -29.01 -30.30
CA THR A 6 28.64 -27.69 -30.34
C THR A 6 27.12 -27.81 -30.16
N THR A 7 26.60 -27.16 -29.12
CA THR A 7 25.27 -26.53 -29.17
C THR A 7 25.32 -25.27 -28.31
N PRO A 8 25.52 -24.08 -28.90
CA PRO A 8 25.22 -22.82 -28.24
C PRO A 8 23.73 -22.50 -28.47
N ALA A 9 22.85 -22.96 -27.57
CA ALA A 9 21.42 -22.71 -27.69
C ALA A 9 20.70 -22.35 -26.37
N GLU A 10 21.42 -21.92 -25.33
CA GLU A 10 20.80 -21.45 -24.07
C GLU A 10 20.89 -19.92 -23.85
N GLU A 11 21.76 -19.18 -24.54
CA GLU A 11 21.90 -17.73 -24.31
C GLU A 11 20.86 -16.85 -25.05
N SER A 12 20.18 -17.36 -26.08
CA SER A 12 19.24 -16.57 -26.87
C SER A 12 17.84 -16.43 -26.24
N GLY A 13 17.51 -17.27 -25.25
CA GLY A 13 16.23 -17.26 -24.52
C GLY A 13 16.18 -16.20 -23.41
N THR A 14 17.31 -15.91 -22.77
CA THR A 14 17.40 -14.95 -21.66
C THR A 14 17.39 -13.50 -22.13
N LEU A 15 18.15 -13.16 -23.19
CA LEU A 15 18.17 -11.81 -23.76
C LEU A 15 16.81 -11.40 -24.35
N ARG A 16 16.16 -12.27 -25.13
CA ARG A 16 14.80 -12.03 -25.64
C ARG A 16 13.77 -11.90 -24.52
N GLY A 17 13.94 -12.65 -23.43
CA GLY A 17 13.12 -12.57 -22.23
C GLY A 17 13.24 -11.21 -21.52
N VAL A 18 14.45 -10.68 -21.35
CA VAL A 18 14.66 -9.36 -20.71
C VAL A 18 14.18 -8.22 -21.60
N LEU A 19 14.45 -8.29 -22.91
CA LEU A 19 13.97 -7.30 -23.88
C LEU A 19 12.45 -7.18 -23.92
N ALA A 20 11.71 -8.25 -23.60
CA ALA A 20 10.25 -8.24 -23.54
C ALA A 20 9.67 -7.36 -22.41
N TYR A 21 10.45 -7.05 -21.37
CA TYR A 21 10.00 -6.17 -20.28
C TYR A 21 10.22 -4.68 -20.59
N LEU A 22 11.18 -4.34 -21.45
CA LEU A 22 11.58 -2.96 -21.72
C LEU A 22 10.42 -2.07 -22.18
N PRO A 23 9.56 -2.48 -23.13
CA PRO A 23 8.46 -1.62 -23.58
C PRO A 23 7.51 -1.27 -22.42
N GLY A 24 7.13 -2.27 -21.62
CA GLY A 24 6.23 -2.05 -20.49
C GLY A 24 6.85 -1.20 -19.39
N ILE A 25 8.13 -1.40 -19.05
CA ILE A 25 8.84 -0.55 -18.08
C ILE A 25 8.95 0.89 -18.60
N ALA A 26 9.24 1.09 -19.88
CA ALA A 26 9.26 2.41 -20.49
C ALA A 26 7.89 3.10 -20.39
N LEU A 27 6.80 2.36 -20.58
CA LEU A 27 5.44 2.88 -20.39
C LEU A 27 5.14 3.23 -18.92
N LEU A 28 5.59 2.42 -17.96
CA LEU A 28 5.49 2.76 -16.53
C LEU A 28 6.21 4.08 -16.21
N ILE A 29 7.43 4.25 -16.73
CA ILE A 29 8.21 5.48 -16.56
C ILE A 29 7.49 6.66 -17.21
N ALA A 30 7.00 6.50 -18.45
CA ALA A 30 6.31 7.56 -19.16
C ALA A 30 5.04 8.04 -18.44
N VAL A 31 4.19 7.10 -18.00
CA VAL A 31 2.97 7.42 -17.23
C VAL A 31 3.31 8.02 -15.87
N GLY A 32 4.34 7.52 -15.20
CA GLY A 32 4.82 8.07 -13.95
C GLY A 32 5.34 9.50 -14.09
N LEU A 33 6.20 9.75 -15.09
CA LEU A 33 6.72 11.08 -15.40
C LEU A 33 5.59 12.04 -15.76
N LEU A 34 4.61 11.59 -16.55
CA LEU A 34 3.42 12.38 -16.86
C LEU A 34 2.70 12.79 -15.58
N GLY A 35 2.52 11.87 -14.63
CA GLY A 35 1.96 12.17 -13.31
C GLY A 35 2.77 13.20 -12.53
N LYS A 36 4.10 13.06 -12.52
CA LYS A 36 5.01 13.99 -11.83
C LYS A 36 5.00 15.40 -12.44
N TYR A 37 5.09 15.51 -13.76
CA TYR A 37 5.05 16.80 -14.44
C TYR A 37 3.68 17.46 -14.33
N THR A 38 2.60 16.66 -14.30
CA THR A 38 1.25 17.18 -14.06
C THR A 38 1.14 17.75 -12.65
N GLN A 39 1.67 17.08 -11.62
CA GLN A 39 1.70 17.64 -10.26
C GLN A 39 2.43 19.00 -10.24
N ILE A 40 3.62 19.09 -10.84
CA ILE A 40 4.39 20.34 -10.87
C ILE A 40 3.59 21.45 -11.54
N TRP A 41 3.04 21.17 -12.73
CA TRP A 41 2.27 22.14 -13.49
C TRP A 41 0.98 22.59 -12.77
N VAL A 42 0.26 21.66 -12.13
CA VAL A 42 -0.94 21.97 -11.35
C VAL A 42 -0.57 22.82 -10.13
N ASN A 43 0.50 22.47 -9.42
CA ASN A 43 0.93 23.22 -8.23
C ASN A 43 1.34 24.65 -8.59
N ASP A 44 2.12 24.83 -9.66
CA ASP A 44 2.51 26.15 -10.17
C ASP A 44 1.26 26.99 -10.52
N LEU A 45 0.29 26.39 -11.23
CA LEU A 45 -0.96 27.07 -11.61
C LEU A 45 -1.81 27.48 -10.39
N VAL A 46 -1.90 26.62 -9.39
CA VAL A 46 -2.66 26.84 -8.14
C VAL A 46 -2.01 27.95 -7.31
N HIS A 47 -0.68 27.97 -7.23
CA HIS A 47 0.07 29.04 -6.56
C HIS A 47 -0.14 30.40 -7.25
N ASP A 48 -0.07 30.45 -8.58
CA ASP A 48 -0.27 31.67 -9.36
C ASP A 48 -1.70 32.25 -9.23
N HIS A 49 -2.72 31.40 -9.07
CA HIS A 49 -4.13 31.82 -8.99
C HIS A 49 -4.68 31.89 -7.54
N HIS A 50 -3.87 31.62 -6.52
CA HIS A 50 -4.26 31.60 -5.10
C HIS A 50 -5.46 30.69 -4.80
N TRP A 51 -5.61 29.59 -5.54
CA TRP A 51 -6.66 28.63 -5.30
C TRP A 51 -6.30 27.72 -4.13
N ARG A 52 -7.28 27.36 -3.29
CA ARG A 52 -7.11 26.35 -2.24
C ARG A 52 -7.38 24.96 -2.84
N PHE A 53 -6.42 24.45 -3.61
CA PHE A 53 -6.48 23.08 -4.11
C PHE A 53 -5.50 22.20 -3.32
N PRO A 54 -5.90 21.00 -2.86
CA PRO A 54 -4.99 20.08 -2.19
C PRO A 54 -3.82 19.69 -3.11
N ASP A 55 -2.62 19.59 -2.57
CA ASP A 55 -1.46 19.04 -3.28
C ASP A 55 -1.71 17.56 -3.61
N ILE A 56 -2.10 17.28 -4.85
CA ILE A 56 -2.28 15.91 -5.33
C ILE A 56 -0.90 15.34 -5.65
N GLU A 57 -0.44 14.40 -4.82
CA GLU A 57 0.81 13.67 -5.01
C GLU A 57 0.89 13.02 -6.41
N TYR A 58 2.06 13.06 -7.03
CA TYR A 58 2.35 12.55 -8.38
C TYR A 58 1.88 11.10 -8.60
N VAL A 59 1.85 10.31 -7.53
CA VAL A 59 1.39 8.92 -7.50
C VAL A 59 -0.07 8.81 -7.93
N LEU A 60 -0.93 9.71 -7.46
CA LEU A 60 -2.35 9.72 -7.78
C LEU A 60 -2.57 10.05 -9.25
N TRP A 61 -1.85 11.05 -9.75
CA TRP A 61 -1.86 11.37 -11.18
C TRP A 61 -1.42 10.18 -12.04
N ALA A 62 -0.36 9.47 -11.64
CA ALA A 62 0.11 8.28 -12.34
C ALA A 62 -0.96 7.17 -12.41
N ILE A 63 -1.74 6.97 -11.33
CA ILE A 63 -2.87 6.04 -11.31
C ILE A 63 -3.96 6.51 -12.27
N VAL A 64 -4.35 7.79 -12.21
CA VAL A 64 -5.41 8.37 -13.05
C VAL A 64 -5.07 8.23 -14.54
N PHE A 65 -3.85 8.60 -14.94
CA PHE A 65 -3.42 8.42 -16.32
C PHE A 65 -3.37 6.95 -16.73
N GLY A 66 -2.87 6.08 -15.87
CA GLY A 66 -2.88 4.64 -16.11
C GLY A 66 -4.29 4.10 -16.33
N LEU A 67 -5.26 4.51 -15.50
CA LEU A 67 -6.67 4.15 -15.60
C LEU A 67 -7.27 4.64 -16.92
N ILE A 68 -7.03 5.91 -17.28
CA ILE A 68 -7.52 6.49 -18.53
C ILE A 68 -6.99 5.67 -19.70
N ILE A 69 -5.68 5.41 -19.75
CA ILE A 69 -5.05 4.63 -20.84
C ILE A 69 -5.66 3.23 -20.91
N ALA A 70 -5.69 2.50 -19.78
CA ALA A 70 -6.19 1.13 -19.73
C ALA A 70 -7.65 0.99 -20.18
N ASN A 71 -8.49 2.00 -19.88
CA ASN A 71 -9.93 1.93 -20.09
C ASN A 71 -10.44 2.64 -21.35
N THR A 72 -9.60 3.44 -22.03
CA THR A 72 -9.96 4.11 -23.29
C THR A 72 -9.31 3.44 -24.49
N VAL A 73 -7.99 3.54 -24.61
CA VAL A 73 -7.19 2.99 -25.71
C VAL A 73 -6.79 1.53 -25.50
N GLY A 74 -6.75 1.09 -24.24
CA GLY A 74 -6.29 -0.24 -23.85
C GLY A 74 -4.77 -0.37 -23.88
N VAL A 75 -4.28 -1.45 -23.29
CA VAL A 75 -2.83 -1.75 -23.19
C VAL A 75 -2.46 -2.89 -24.15
N PRO A 76 -1.67 -2.61 -25.22
CA PRO A 76 -1.19 -3.63 -26.13
C PRO A 76 -0.37 -4.72 -25.42
N ARG A 77 -0.41 -5.96 -25.96
CA ARG A 77 0.24 -7.14 -25.34
C ARG A 77 1.74 -6.95 -25.09
N ILE A 78 2.43 -6.19 -25.93
CA ILE A 78 3.87 -5.90 -25.81
C ILE A 78 4.23 -5.19 -24.49
N PHE A 79 3.31 -4.41 -23.91
CA PHE A 79 3.56 -3.67 -22.68
C PHE A 79 3.25 -4.48 -21.42
N LYS A 80 2.46 -5.56 -21.53
CA LYS A 80 1.92 -6.29 -20.36
C LYS A 80 3.00 -6.91 -19.48
N ALA A 81 4.07 -7.46 -20.07
CA ALA A 81 5.15 -8.06 -19.31
C ALA A 81 5.86 -7.03 -18.42
N GLY A 82 6.23 -5.87 -18.98
CA GLY A 82 6.86 -4.79 -18.22
C GLY A 82 5.91 -4.13 -17.21
N ILE A 83 4.65 -3.90 -17.56
CA ILE A 83 3.65 -3.38 -16.59
C ILE A 83 3.51 -4.33 -15.41
N GLY A 84 3.54 -5.65 -15.64
CA GLY A 84 3.48 -6.68 -14.60
C GLY A 84 4.60 -6.62 -13.56
N THR A 85 5.65 -5.83 -13.78
CA THR A 85 6.72 -5.60 -12.80
C THR A 85 6.32 -4.67 -11.65
N TYR A 86 5.12 -4.07 -11.67
CA TYR A 86 4.64 -3.17 -10.61
C TYR A 86 4.76 -3.77 -9.20
N GLU A 87 4.57 -5.08 -9.02
CA GLU A 87 4.77 -5.72 -7.71
C GLU A 87 6.24 -5.76 -7.27
N PHE A 88 7.17 -5.90 -8.21
CA PHE A 88 8.60 -5.84 -7.91
C PHE A 88 8.97 -4.45 -7.43
N TRP A 89 8.53 -3.41 -8.16
CA TRP A 89 8.74 -2.03 -7.76
C TRP A 89 8.08 -1.73 -6.41
N LEU A 90 6.91 -2.29 -6.10
CA LEU A 90 6.27 -2.11 -4.80
C LEU A 90 7.16 -2.66 -3.68
N LYS A 91 7.66 -3.89 -3.84
CA LYS A 91 8.51 -4.56 -2.85
C LYS A 91 9.84 -3.82 -2.67
N ALA A 92 10.46 -3.38 -3.76
CA ALA A 92 11.69 -2.58 -3.73
C ALA A 92 11.46 -1.22 -3.05
N GLY A 93 10.34 -0.57 -3.38
CA GLY A 93 9.93 0.70 -2.78
C GLY A 93 9.73 0.60 -1.28
N ILE A 94 9.08 -0.46 -0.80
CA ILE A 94 8.90 -0.74 0.63
C ILE A 94 10.25 -1.00 1.32
N VAL A 95 11.14 -1.80 0.73
CA VAL A 95 12.47 -2.05 1.34
C VAL A 95 13.26 -0.75 1.48
N ALA A 96 13.33 0.04 0.40
CA ALA A 96 14.04 1.32 0.39
C ALA A 96 13.37 2.35 1.31
N LEU A 97 12.04 2.28 1.47
CA LEU A 97 11.30 3.12 2.40
C LEU A 97 11.83 2.98 3.83
N GLY A 98 12.36 1.81 4.21
CA GLY A 98 12.97 1.55 5.53
C GLY A 98 14.04 2.57 5.92
N SER A 99 14.70 3.24 4.97
CA SER A 99 15.70 4.28 5.27
C SER A 99 15.10 5.51 5.95
N ARG A 100 13.82 5.79 5.69
CA ARG A 100 13.09 6.92 6.28
C ARG A 100 12.49 6.57 7.63
N PHE A 101 12.61 5.32 8.05
CA PHE A 101 11.95 4.77 9.21
C PHE A 101 12.98 4.42 10.25
N VAL A 102 13.21 5.36 11.15
CA VAL A 102 13.99 5.08 12.36
C VAL A 102 13.03 4.44 13.35
N LEU A 103 13.39 3.29 13.93
CA LEU A 103 12.58 2.63 14.97
C LEU A 103 12.29 3.58 16.15
N GLY A 104 13.14 4.58 16.35
CA GLY A 104 12.94 5.68 17.29
C GLY A 104 11.73 6.58 16.98
N ASP A 105 11.31 6.75 15.73
CA ASP A 105 10.11 7.54 15.39
C ASP A 105 8.82 6.79 15.76
N VAL A 106 8.84 5.45 15.72
CA VAL A 106 7.75 4.63 16.28
C VAL A 106 7.67 4.79 17.80
N ALA A 107 8.83 4.90 18.48
CA ALA A 107 8.87 5.18 19.91
C ALA A 107 8.30 6.57 20.26
N LYS A 108 8.50 7.57 19.38
CA LYS A 108 7.91 8.92 19.54
C LYS A 108 6.40 8.94 19.42
N LEU A 109 5.80 8.03 18.63
CA LEU A 109 4.35 7.90 18.50
C LEU A 109 3.69 7.51 19.85
N GLY A 110 4.45 6.92 20.78
CA GLY A 110 4.00 6.50 22.10
C GLY A 110 3.24 5.18 22.08
N GLY A 111 3.30 4.44 23.19
CA GLY A 111 2.66 3.12 23.32
C GLY A 111 1.13 3.14 23.12
N THR A 112 0.48 4.25 23.45
CA THR A 112 -0.97 4.40 23.26
C THR A 112 -1.37 4.45 21.79
N SER A 113 -0.64 5.20 20.93
CA SER A 113 -0.88 5.18 19.48
C SER A 113 -0.75 3.78 18.89
N PHE A 114 0.22 3.02 19.39
CA PHE A 114 0.45 1.65 18.96
C PHE A 114 -0.75 0.74 19.29
N VAL A 115 -1.27 0.85 20.51
CA VAL A 115 -2.48 0.13 20.93
C VAL A 115 -3.68 0.53 20.09
N LEU A 116 -3.86 1.84 19.81
CA LEU A 116 -4.93 2.33 18.94
C LEU A 116 -4.86 1.72 17.54
N ILE A 117 -3.67 1.71 16.93
CA ILE A 117 -3.46 1.10 15.61
C ILE A 117 -3.87 -0.38 15.64
N LEU A 118 -3.43 -1.15 16.64
CA LEU A 118 -3.78 -2.57 16.73
C LEU A 118 -5.28 -2.81 16.90
N ILE A 119 -5.95 -2.01 17.74
CA ILE A 119 -7.40 -2.11 17.95
C ILE A 119 -8.13 -1.78 16.65
N ASP A 120 -7.78 -0.68 15.98
CA ASP A 120 -8.39 -0.26 14.72
C ASP A 120 -8.25 -1.36 13.65
N MET A 121 -7.03 -1.86 13.42
CA MET A 121 -6.77 -2.91 12.43
C MET A 121 -7.56 -4.19 12.69
N THR A 122 -7.70 -4.58 13.96
CA THR A 122 -8.36 -5.82 14.38
C THR A 122 -9.88 -5.68 14.29
N VAL A 123 -10.44 -4.61 14.87
CA VAL A 123 -11.89 -4.38 14.92
C VAL A 123 -12.42 -4.11 13.52
N ALA A 124 -11.82 -3.18 12.79
CA ALA A 124 -12.26 -2.87 11.43
C ALA A 124 -12.08 -4.07 10.50
N GLY A 125 -10.96 -4.78 10.58
CA GLY A 125 -10.71 -5.98 9.79
C GLY A 125 -11.75 -7.08 10.04
N ALA A 126 -12.10 -7.33 11.31
CA ALA A 126 -13.12 -8.32 11.68
C ALA A 126 -14.50 -7.94 11.13
N ILE A 127 -14.90 -6.67 11.26
CA ILE A 127 -16.17 -6.18 10.74
C ILE A 127 -16.22 -6.33 9.22
N ILE A 128 -15.16 -5.96 8.50
CA ILE A 128 -15.12 -6.07 7.03
C ILE A 128 -15.20 -7.53 6.58
N LEU A 129 -14.53 -8.45 7.27
CA LEU A 129 -14.63 -9.89 6.98
C LEU A 129 -16.06 -10.40 7.15
N VAL A 130 -16.74 -10.00 8.22
CA VAL A 130 -18.15 -10.36 8.47
C VAL A 130 -19.04 -9.79 7.36
N VAL A 131 -18.90 -8.50 7.03
CA VAL A 131 -19.68 -7.86 5.97
C VAL A 131 -19.43 -8.53 4.61
N ALA A 132 -18.18 -8.89 4.31
CA ALA A 132 -17.83 -9.61 3.09
C ALA A 132 -18.49 -10.99 3.02
N HIS A 133 -18.53 -11.70 4.14
CA HIS A 133 -19.22 -12.98 4.23
C HIS A 133 -20.73 -12.82 4.04
N LEU A 134 -21.35 -11.84 4.71
CA LEU A 134 -22.79 -11.54 4.60
C LEU A 134 -23.22 -11.14 3.19
N LEU A 135 -22.38 -10.41 2.46
CA LEU A 135 -22.63 -10.05 1.06
C LEU A 135 -22.27 -11.17 0.07
N GLY A 136 -21.86 -12.34 0.56
CA GLY A 136 -21.62 -13.53 -0.27
C GLY A 136 -20.40 -13.43 -1.17
N LEU A 137 -19.36 -12.71 -0.74
CA LEU A 137 -18.07 -12.70 -1.45
C LEU A 137 -17.31 -14.01 -1.27
N SER A 138 -16.44 -14.31 -2.24
CA SER A 138 -15.47 -15.39 -2.07
C SER A 138 -14.59 -15.10 -0.86
N GLY A 139 -14.26 -16.13 -0.07
CA GLY A 139 -13.39 -15.97 1.10
C GLY A 139 -12.05 -15.30 0.77
N LYS A 140 -11.54 -15.48 -0.46
CA LYS A 140 -10.31 -14.84 -0.92
C LYS A 140 -10.48 -13.34 -1.17
N LEU A 141 -11.45 -12.94 -1.98
CA LEU A 141 -11.66 -11.52 -2.28
C LEU A 141 -12.09 -10.73 -1.04
N GLY A 142 -12.97 -11.31 -0.20
CA GLY A 142 -13.34 -10.73 1.08
C GLY A 142 -12.13 -10.55 2.02
N SER A 143 -11.23 -11.54 2.08
CA SER A 143 -9.98 -11.40 2.87
C SER A 143 -9.07 -10.32 2.31
N LEU A 144 -8.93 -10.20 0.97
CA LEU A 144 -8.11 -9.14 0.37
C LEU A 144 -8.66 -7.75 0.66
N LEU A 145 -9.98 -7.56 0.58
CA LEU A 145 -10.61 -6.28 0.91
C LEU A 145 -10.47 -5.96 2.40
N ALA A 146 -10.71 -6.92 3.29
CA ALA A 146 -10.53 -6.72 4.72
C ALA A 146 -9.09 -6.38 5.09
N VAL A 147 -8.13 -7.19 4.63
CA VAL A 147 -6.70 -7.01 4.91
C VAL A 147 -6.17 -5.73 4.26
N GLY A 148 -6.61 -5.40 3.05
CA GLY A 148 -6.24 -4.17 2.38
C GLY A 148 -6.71 -2.95 3.18
N THR A 149 -8.01 -2.83 3.42
CA THR A 149 -8.60 -1.65 4.06
C THR A 149 -8.22 -1.55 5.54
N SER A 150 -8.11 -2.66 6.26
CA SER A 150 -7.78 -2.64 7.69
C SER A 150 -6.28 -2.63 8.02
N ILE A 151 -5.35 -2.72 7.05
CA ILE A 151 -3.90 -2.67 7.33
C ILE A 151 -3.14 -1.54 6.63
N CYS A 152 -3.01 -1.54 5.31
CA CYS A 152 -2.15 -0.57 4.62
C CYS A 152 -2.39 -0.57 3.09
N GLY A 153 -3.61 -0.90 2.69
CA GLY A 153 -4.05 -0.94 1.31
C GLY A 153 -3.27 -1.95 0.47
N VAL A 154 -2.61 -1.44 -0.58
CA VAL A 154 -2.00 -2.23 -1.66
C VAL A 154 -0.93 -3.20 -1.16
N SER A 155 -0.06 -2.77 -0.24
CA SER A 155 1.02 -3.60 0.29
C SER A 155 0.49 -4.82 1.05
N ALA A 156 -0.61 -4.65 1.80
CA ALA A 156 -1.26 -5.72 2.53
C ALA A 156 -1.94 -6.71 1.59
N ILE A 157 -2.61 -6.23 0.53
CA ILE A 157 -3.21 -7.09 -0.50
C ILE A 157 -2.14 -7.97 -1.16
N VAL A 158 -1.01 -7.36 -1.58
CA VAL A 158 0.07 -8.09 -2.25
C VAL A 158 0.73 -9.10 -1.31
N ALA A 159 0.90 -8.77 -0.03
CA ALA A 159 1.38 -9.71 0.97
C ALA A 159 0.40 -10.87 1.18
N ALA A 160 -0.89 -10.56 1.37
CA ALA A 160 -1.95 -11.53 1.60
C ALA A 160 -2.17 -12.47 0.40
N ARG A 161 -1.99 -11.97 -0.83
CA ARG A 161 -2.09 -12.76 -2.07
C ARG A 161 -1.27 -14.06 -1.98
N GLY A 162 -0.01 -13.97 -1.55
CA GLY A 162 0.89 -15.13 -1.44
C GLY A 162 0.44 -16.11 -0.35
N ALA A 163 -0.12 -15.58 0.73
CA ALA A 163 -0.68 -16.35 1.83
C ALA A 163 -1.92 -17.16 1.38
N ILE A 164 -2.90 -16.51 0.75
CA ILE A 164 -4.21 -17.12 0.45
C ILE A 164 -4.36 -17.65 -1.00
N ARG A 165 -3.30 -17.54 -1.82
CA ARG A 165 -3.27 -17.93 -3.24
C ARG A 165 -4.44 -17.30 -4.03
N ALA A 166 -4.58 -15.98 -3.92
CA ALA A 166 -5.59 -15.22 -4.65
C ALA A 166 -5.25 -15.11 -6.14
N ARG A 167 -6.28 -15.02 -7.00
CA ARG A 167 -6.11 -14.81 -8.44
C ARG A 167 -5.68 -13.36 -8.73
N ASN A 168 -4.98 -13.16 -9.85
CA ASN A 168 -4.60 -11.82 -10.32
C ASN A 168 -5.80 -10.87 -10.38
N SER A 169 -6.94 -11.32 -10.90
CA SER A 169 -8.15 -10.49 -11.00
C SER A 169 -8.71 -10.06 -9.66
N GLU A 170 -8.67 -10.91 -8.63
CA GLU A 170 -9.11 -10.58 -7.28
C GLU A 170 -8.19 -9.54 -6.62
N VAL A 171 -6.87 -9.66 -6.87
CA VAL A 171 -5.85 -8.72 -6.38
C VAL A 171 -5.97 -7.37 -7.07
N SER A 172 -6.04 -7.37 -8.40
CA SER A 172 -6.22 -6.15 -9.19
C SER A 172 -7.52 -5.43 -8.81
N TYR A 173 -8.62 -6.16 -8.63
CA TYR A 173 -9.88 -5.58 -8.17
C TYR A 173 -9.73 -4.92 -6.80
N ALA A 174 -9.21 -5.65 -5.80
CA ALA A 174 -9.08 -5.14 -4.44
C ALA A 174 -8.20 -3.89 -4.39
N ILE A 175 -7.08 -3.89 -5.13
CA ILE A 175 -6.19 -2.73 -5.25
C ILE A 175 -6.93 -1.55 -5.88
N ALA A 176 -7.63 -1.78 -7.00
CA ALA A 176 -8.36 -0.73 -7.70
C ALA A 176 -9.47 -0.11 -6.85
N ALA A 177 -10.26 -0.94 -6.16
CA ALA A 177 -11.32 -0.50 -5.27
C ALA A 177 -10.77 0.35 -4.13
N ILE A 178 -9.70 -0.11 -3.46
CA ILE A 178 -9.07 0.62 -2.36
C ILE A 178 -8.49 1.96 -2.83
N LEU A 179 -7.77 2.00 -3.94
CA LEU A 179 -7.20 3.26 -4.45
C LEU A 179 -8.29 4.23 -4.91
N THR A 180 -9.36 3.73 -5.52
CA THR A 180 -10.49 4.58 -5.92
C THR A 180 -11.16 5.21 -4.71
N LEU A 181 -11.42 4.42 -3.67
CA LEU A 181 -12.02 4.89 -2.43
C LEU A 181 -11.08 5.75 -1.60
N GLY A 182 -9.79 5.47 -1.64
CA GLY A 182 -8.75 6.29 -1.05
C GLY A 182 -8.66 7.68 -1.68
N ALA A 183 -8.80 7.77 -3.01
CA ALA A 183 -8.92 9.05 -3.71
C ALA A 183 -10.19 9.81 -3.28
N VAL A 184 -11.31 9.13 -3.05
CA VAL A 184 -12.52 9.77 -2.49
C VAL A 184 -12.26 10.29 -1.08
N SER A 185 -11.61 9.49 -0.24
CA SER A 185 -11.23 9.82 1.13
C SER A 185 -10.36 11.06 1.23
N LEU A 186 -9.44 11.26 0.27
CA LEU A 186 -8.58 12.43 0.22
C LEU A 186 -9.36 13.74 0.25
N PHE A 187 -10.49 13.81 -0.46
CA PHE A 187 -11.32 15.01 -0.50
C PHE A 187 -12.39 15.01 0.60
N ALA A 188 -12.93 13.83 0.94
CA ALA A 188 -14.02 13.72 1.90
C ALA A 188 -13.57 13.95 3.35
N LEU A 189 -12.43 13.36 3.77
CA LEU A 189 -11.99 13.42 5.16
C LEU A 189 -11.68 14.86 5.63
N PRO A 190 -10.93 15.71 4.90
CA PRO A 190 -10.64 17.06 5.37
C PRO A 190 -11.91 17.89 5.57
N ALA A 191 -12.88 17.78 4.66
CA ALA A 191 -14.17 18.45 4.78
C ALA A 191 -14.95 17.97 6.03
N ILE A 192 -14.96 16.66 6.29
CA ILE A 192 -15.58 16.10 7.50
C ILE A 192 -14.83 16.56 8.75
N GLY A 193 -13.50 16.56 8.73
CA GLY A 193 -12.66 16.99 9.85
C GLY A 193 -12.91 18.44 10.23
N HIS A 194 -13.00 19.34 9.26
CA HIS A 194 -13.33 20.75 9.51
C HIS A 194 -14.77 20.90 10.02
N GLY A 195 -15.72 20.15 9.45
CA GLY A 195 -17.11 20.16 9.90
C GLY A 195 -17.30 19.65 11.33
N LEU A 196 -16.45 18.73 11.79
CA LEU A 196 -16.43 18.22 13.17
C LEU A 196 -15.59 19.06 14.13
N GLY A 197 -14.89 20.09 13.62
CA GLY A 197 -14.01 20.94 14.42
C GLY A 197 -12.84 20.17 15.05
N LEU A 198 -12.26 19.21 14.31
CA LEU A 198 -11.11 18.44 14.80
C LEU A 198 -9.87 19.34 14.93
N THR A 199 -9.06 19.06 15.93
CA THR A 199 -7.71 19.63 16.05
C THR A 199 -6.75 19.02 15.02
N ASP A 200 -5.63 19.69 14.76
CA ASP A 200 -4.59 19.17 13.86
C ASP A 200 -4.09 17.78 14.29
N HIS A 201 -3.95 17.58 15.61
CA HIS A 201 -3.53 16.30 16.17
C HIS A 201 -4.61 15.20 15.99
N GLU A 202 -5.88 15.50 16.30
CA GLU A 202 -6.98 14.55 16.07
C GLU A 202 -7.10 14.18 14.58
N PHE A 203 -7.05 15.17 13.67
CA PHE A 203 -7.15 14.92 12.24
C PHE A 203 -5.93 14.17 11.70
N GLY A 204 -4.72 14.50 12.16
CA GLY A 204 -3.50 13.80 11.77
C GLY A 204 -3.52 12.32 12.18
N LEU A 205 -3.95 12.01 13.41
CA LEU A 205 -4.15 10.63 13.82
C LEU A 205 -5.21 9.92 12.98
N TRP A 206 -6.37 10.57 12.80
CA TRP A 206 -7.51 9.97 12.11
C TRP A 206 -7.20 9.68 10.64
N SER A 207 -6.69 10.67 9.89
CA SER A 207 -6.31 10.49 8.48
C SER A 207 -5.18 9.46 8.30
N GLY A 208 -4.23 9.40 9.24
CA GLY A 208 -3.18 8.39 9.30
C GLY A 208 -3.69 6.96 9.46
N LEU A 209 -4.75 6.77 10.25
CA LEU A 209 -5.42 5.48 10.44
C LEU A 209 -6.32 5.15 9.25
N ALA A 210 -7.16 6.10 8.83
CA ALA A 210 -8.32 5.87 7.98
C ALA A 210 -8.05 5.77 6.48
N VAL A 211 -7.06 6.51 5.96
CA VAL A 211 -6.77 6.55 4.51
C VAL A 211 -5.90 5.36 4.14
N ASP A 212 -6.18 4.64 3.07
CA ASP A 212 -5.59 3.31 2.85
C ASP A 212 -4.15 3.29 2.31
N ASN A 213 -3.65 4.39 1.75
CA ASN A 213 -2.30 4.46 1.20
C ASN A 213 -1.52 5.70 1.64
N THR A 214 -0.18 5.60 1.63
CA THR A 214 0.70 6.65 2.13
C THR A 214 0.63 7.95 1.35
N ALA A 215 0.52 7.91 0.02
CA ALA A 215 0.45 9.12 -0.80
C ALA A 215 -0.84 9.89 -0.53
N GLU A 216 -1.97 9.19 -0.53
CA GLU A 216 -3.28 9.76 -0.20
C GLU A 216 -3.31 10.27 1.24
N THR A 217 -2.78 9.52 2.21
CA THR A 217 -2.72 9.97 3.61
C THR A 217 -1.93 11.26 3.73
N THR A 218 -0.78 11.34 3.05
CA THR A 218 0.07 12.53 3.05
C THR A 218 -0.73 13.73 2.54
N ALA A 219 -1.29 13.61 1.33
CA ALA A 219 -2.10 14.66 0.72
C ALA A 219 -3.32 15.04 1.58
N THR A 220 -4.02 14.05 2.14
CA THR A 220 -5.20 14.26 3.02
C THR A 220 -4.83 15.04 4.27
N GLY A 221 -3.74 14.67 4.94
CA GLY A 221 -3.28 15.34 6.16
C GLY A 221 -2.87 16.79 5.89
N TYR A 222 -2.05 17.01 4.85
CA TYR A 222 -1.61 18.36 4.48
C TYR A 222 -2.74 19.24 3.92
N ALA A 223 -3.77 18.64 3.32
CA ALA A 223 -4.97 19.37 2.91
C ALA A 223 -5.75 19.97 4.11
N PHE A 224 -5.55 19.44 5.31
CA PHE A 224 -6.12 19.96 6.54
C PHE A 224 -5.20 20.98 7.21
N SER A 225 -3.94 20.59 7.49
CA SER A 225 -2.90 21.48 8.01
C SER A 225 -1.50 20.84 7.92
N GLU A 226 -0.45 21.65 8.09
CA GLU A 226 0.94 21.16 8.03
C GLU A 226 1.25 20.18 9.19
N GLU A 227 0.78 20.50 10.40
CA GLU A 227 0.91 19.66 11.59
C GLU A 227 0.19 18.31 11.39
N ALA A 228 -1.06 18.35 10.91
CA ALA A 228 -1.82 17.14 10.66
C ALA A 228 -1.18 16.26 9.59
N GLY A 229 -0.62 16.86 8.53
CA GLY A 229 0.14 16.17 7.49
C GLY A 229 1.34 15.39 8.04
N LYS A 230 2.17 16.03 8.87
CA LYS A 230 3.34 15.38 9.50
C LYS A 230 2.91 14.19 10.37
N LEU A 231 1.87 14.38 11.18
CA LEU A 231 1.37 13.33 12.08
C LEU A 231 0.72 12.17 11.30
N ALA A 232 -0.07 12.47 10.27
CA ALA A 232 -0.70 11.47 9.41
C ALA A 232 0.33 10.58 8.72
N VAL A 233 1.39 11.20 8.18
CA VAL A 233 2.54 10.49 7.60
C VAL A 233 3.17 9.58 8.64
N LEU A 234 3.42 10.08 9.85
CA LEU A 234 4.07 9.32 10.93
C LEU A 234 3.23 8.11 11.40
N VAL A 235 1.92 8.28 11.56
CA VAL A 235 0.99 7.21 11.95
C VAL A 235 0.91 6.14 10.87
N LYS A 236 0.66 6.54 9.61
CA LYS A 236 0.58 5.62 8.48
C LYS A 236 1.88 4.86 8.29
N SER A 237 2.99 5.58 8.44
CA SER A 237 4.32 5.03 8.46
C SER A 237 4.41 3.91 9.49
N THR A 238 4.10 4.20 10.75
CA THR A 238 4.17 3.20 11.83
C THR A 238 3.32 1.95 11.52
N ARG A 239 2.13 2.15 10.96
CA ARG A 239 1.26 1.06 10.50
C ARG A 239 1.89 0.23 9.37
N ASN A 240 2.58 0.87 8.43
CA ASN A 240 3.34 0.18 7.38
C ASN A 240 4.50 -0.67 7.95
N ALA A 241 5.21 -0.17 8.96
CA ALA A 241 6.25 -0.94 9.64
C ALA A 241 5.67 -2.17 10.36
N LEU A 242 4.43 -2.05 10.87
CA LEU A 242 3.73 -3.12 11.58
C LEU A 242 3.23 -4.26 10.71
N ILE A 243 3.09 -4.06 9.39
CA ILE A 243 2.76 -5.12 8.42
C ILE A 243 3.63 -6.34 8.66
N GLY A 244 4.93 -6.14 8.91
CA GLY A 244 5.86 -7.24 9.09
C GLY A 244 5.50 -8.16 10.25
N PHE A 245 5.15 -7.56 11.38
CA PHE A 245 4.75 -8.28 12.58
C PHE A 245 3.37 -8.92 12.42
N VAL A 246 2.41 -8.21 11.82
CA VAL A 246 1.06 -8.75 11.59
C VAL A 246 1.09 -9.91 10.60
N VAL A 247 1.87 -9.82 9.52
CA VAL A 247 2.00 -10.91 8.55
C VAL A 247 2.78 -12.10 9.14
N LEU A 248 3.79 -11.85 9.98
CA LEU A 248 4.44 -12.92 10.75
C LEU A 248 3.44 -13.64 11.65
N GLY A 249 2.63 -12.88 12.40
CA GLY A 249 1.56 -13.40 13.26
C GLY A 249 0.53 -14.23 12.48
N PHE A 250 0.08 -13.73 11.32
CA PHE A 250 -0.79 -14.47 10.42
C PHE A 250 -0.14 -15.76 9.92
N GLY A 251 1.13 -15.70 9.49
CA GLY A 251 1.88 -16.88 9.04
C GLY A 251 1.98 -17.95 10.13
N LEU A 252 2.31 -17.54 11.37
CA LEU A 252 2.37 -18.43 12.53
C LEU A 252 0.99 -19.02 12.89
N TYR A 253 -0.06 -18.20 12.85
CA TYR A 253 -1.43 -18.64 13.11
C TYR A 253 -1.90 -19.71 12.10
N TRP A 254 -1.72 -19.46 10.80
CA TRP A 254 -2.10 -20.45 9.78
C TRP A 254 -1.23 -21.72 9.82
N ALA A 255 0.06 -21.60 10.15
CA ALA A 255 0.91 -22.76 10.40
C ALA A 255 0.45 -23.58 11.62
N SER A 256 -0.12 -22.94 12.64
CA SER A 256 -0.67 -23.61 13.83
C SER A 256 -2.02 -24.32 13.59
N ARG A 257 -2.75 -23.95 12.54
CA ARG A 257 -4.06 -24.52 12.16
C ARG A 257 -3.99 -25.79 11.29
N GLY A 258 -2.79 -26.38 11.15
CA GLY A 258 -2.60 -27.68 10.50
C GLY A 258 -2.39 -27.64 8.99
N GLU A 259 -2.40 -26.47 8.34
CA GLU A 259 -2.04 -26.38 6.91
C GLU A 259 -0.58 -26.75 6.65
N ALA A 260 0.29 -26.59 7.63
CA ALA A 260 1.67 -27.06 7.60
C ALA A 260 1.79 -28.59 7.73
N ASP A 261 0.82 -29.23 8.41
CA ASP A 261 0.81 -30.67 8.66
C ASP A 261 0.45 -31.47 7.39
N ALA A 262 -0.11 -30.81 6.37
CA ALA A 262 -0.31 -31.37 5.04
C ALA A 262 0.99 -31.49 4.21
N ILE A 263 2.08 -30.83 4.63
CA ILE A 263 3.36 -30.81 3.92
C ILE A 263 4.37 -31.77 4.58
N ALA A 264 4.44 -31.80 5.91
CA ALA A 264 5.17 -32.80 6.69
C ALA A 264 4.83 -32.68 8.19
N PRO A 265 4.99 -33.74 9.00
CA PRO A 265 4.84 -33.64 10.44
C PRO A 265 6.04 -32.94 11.10
N GLY A 266 5.77 -32.08 12.08
CA GLY A 266 6.78 -31.55 13.01
C GLY A 266 7.19 -30.08 12.80
N PHE A 267 8.06 -29.59 13.68
CA PHE A 267 8.46 -28.18 13.77
C PHE A 267 9.13 -27.64 12.49
N ARG A 268 9.91 -28.47 11.80
CA ARG A 268 10.59 -28.09 10.54
C ARG A 268 9.62 -27.80 9.39
N ALA A 269 8.51 -28.53 9.31
CA ALA A 269 7.48 -28.30 8.30
C ALA A 269 6.73 -26.98 8.54
N LYS A 270 6.42 -26.69 9.81
CA LYS A 270 5.82 -25.42 10.24
C LYS A 270 6.73 -24.22 9.94
N ALA A 271 8.02 -24.33 10.26
CA ALA A 271 9.00 -23.28 9.94
C ALA A 271 9.14 -23.05 8.43
N ALA A 272 9.21 -24.12 7.63
CA ALA A 272 9.29 -24.02 6.17
C ALA A 272 8.02 -23.39 5.56
N PHE A 273 6.84 -23.74 6.06
CA PHE A 273 5.58 -23.14 5.63
C PHE A 273 5.52 -21.64 5.94
N VAL A 274 5.86 -21.25 7.17
CA VAL A 274 5.92 -19.84 7.58
C VAL A 274 6.91 -19.08 6.68
N TRP A 275 8.11 -19.62 6.49
CA TRP A 275 9.13 -18.99 5.64
C TRP A 275 8.71 -18.86 4.17
N ALA A 276 8.01 -19.86 3.63
CA ALA A 276 7.50 -19.82 2.27
C ALA A 276 6.39 -18.77 2.08
N LYS A 277 5.56 -18.56 3.10
CA LYS A 277 4.43 -17.63 3.08
C LYS A 277 4.80 -16.21 3.52
N PHE A 278 5.89 -16.05 4.27
CA PHE A 278 6.31 -14.77 4.80
C PHE A 278 6.80 -13.82 3.67
N PRO A 279 6.31 -12.57 3.64
CA PRO A 279 6.74 -11.57 2.66
C PRO A 279 8.18 -11.14 2.94
N LYS A 280 9.14 -11.75 2.23
CA LYS A 280 10.58 -11.53 2.42
C LYS A 280 11.03 -10.07 2.30
N PHE A 281 10.30 -9.23 1.56
CA PHE A 281 10.59 -7.79 1.46
C PHE A 281 10.48 -7.06 2.81
N VAL A 282 9.68 -7.59 3.75
CA VAL A 282 9.61 -7.05 5.12
C VAL A 282 10.96 -7.17 5.83
N LEU A 283 11.70 -8.28 5.65
CA LEU A 283 13.03 -8.42 6.26
C LEU A 283 13.98 -7.35 5.71
N GLY A 284 13.89 -7.06 4.41
CA GLY A 284 14.65 -5.99 3.78
C GLY A 284 14.31 -4.62 4.39
N PHE A 285 13.02 -4.31 4.55
CA PHE A 285 12.57 -3.08 5.22
C PHE A 285 13.14 -2.97 6.65
N LEU A 286 13.02 -4.02 7.45
CA LEU A 286 13.52 -4.04 8.84
C LEU A 286 15.05 -3.91 8.89
N ALA A 287 15.77 -4.54 7.97
CA ALA A 287 17.22 -4.43 7.87
C ALA A 287 17.65 -2.99 7.54
N VAL A 288 17.07 -2.38 6.51
CA VAL A 288 17.38 -0.99 6.13
C VAL A 288 17.03 -0.03 7.28
N SER A 289 15.89 -0.23 7.93
CA SER A 289 15.45 0.56 9.10
C SER A 289 16.41 0.43 10.28
N ALA A 290 16.88 -0.79 10.59
CA ALA A 290 17.85 -1.02 11.66
C ALA A 290 19.20 -0.36 11.35
N LEU A 291 19.68 -0.45 10.10
CA LEU A 291 20.92 0.20 9.65
C LEU A 291 20.83 1.72 9.71
N ALA A 292 19.69 2.29 9.29
CA ALA A 292 19.42 3.72 9.41
C ALA A 292 19.37 4.17 10.87
N THR A 293 18.74 3.37 11.74
CA THR A 293 18.64 3.64 13.19
C THR A 293 20.00 3.53 13.89
N ALA A 294 20.85 2.60 13.47
CA ALA A 294 22.21 2.45 13.99
C ALA A 294 23.19 3.53 13.47
N HIS A 295 22.71 4.45 12.63
CA HIS A 295 23.53 5.47 11.96
C HIS A 295 24.69 4.87 11.14
N TRP A 296 24.53 3.65 10.62
CA TRP A 296 25.50 3.00 9.73
C TRP A 296 25.35 3.43 8.27
N ILE A 297 24.29 4.16 7.96
CA ILE A 297 24.01 4.76 6.65
C ILE A 297 24.13 6.28 6.81
N ASP A 298 24.93 6.92 5.96
CA ASP A 298 25.09 8.37 6.00
C ASP A 298 23.86 9.11 5.44
N LYS A 299 23.82 10.44 5.60
CA LYS A 299 22.67 11.25 5.17
C LYS A 299 22.42 11.20 3.66
N ASP A 300 23.46 11.13 2.84
CA ASP A 300 23.35 11.12 1.38
C ASP A 300 22.82 9.77 0.90
N GLN A 301 23.30 8.69 1.49
CA GLN A 301 22.80 7.33 1.26
C GLN A 301 21.34 7.19 1.69
N LEU A 302 20.93 7.76 2.84
CA LEU A 302 19.53 7.79 3.27
C LEU A 302 18.65 8.55 2.27
N ALA A 303 19.12 9.69 1.76
CA ALA A 303 18.42 10.48 0.75
C ALA A 303 18.30 9.71 -0.58
N ASN A 304 19.35 9.00 -1.00
CA ASN A 304 19.33 8.15 -2.19
C ASN A 304 18.33 6.99 -2.06
N LEU A 305 18.32 6.30 -0.92
CA LEU A 305 17.32 5.25 -0.62
C LEU A 305 15.89 5.82 -0.62
N ALA A 306 15.69 7.01 -0.05
CA ALA A 306 14.39 7.67 -0.09
C ALA A 306 13.96 7.99 -1.54
N ASN A 307 14.88 8.40 -2.40
CA ASN A 307 14.61 8.64 -3.82
C ASN A 307 14.29 7.34 -4.57
N VAL A 308 15.03 6.25 -4.32
CA VAL A 308 14.72 4.92 -4.87
C VAL A 308 13.31 4.51 -4.47
N SER A 309 12.92 4.72 -3.21
CA SER A 309 11.56 4.44 -2.73
C SER A 309 10.51 5.24 -3.51
N LYS A 310 10.72 6.56 -3.69
CA LYS A 310 9.81 7.44 -4.45
C LYS A 310 9.62 6.96 -5.90
N TRP A 311 10.71 6.64 -6.60
CA TRP A 311 10.66 6.14 -7.98
C TRP A 311 10.01 4.76 -8.09
N ALA A 312 10.33 3.86 -7.17
CA ALA A 312 9.76 2.52 -7.17
C ALA A 312 8.23 2.58 -6.92
N PHE A 313 7.76 3.44 -6.01
CA PHE A 313 6.34 3.67 -5.84
C PHE A 313 5.71 4.31 -7.09
N LEU A 314 6.36 5.29 -7.73
CA LEU A 314 5.87 5.88 -8.98
C LEU A 314 5.57 4.80 -10.04
N LEU A 315 6.52 3.90 -10.29
CA LEU A 315 6.37 2.80 -11.26
C LEU A 315 5.30 1.80 -10.83
N THR A 316 5.21 1.52 -9.54
CA THR A 316 4.17 0.67 -8.97
C THR A 316 2.79 1.20 -9.30
N PHE A 317 2.54 2.46 -8.98
CA PHE A 317 1.21 3.05 -9.07
C PHE A 317 0.80 3.35 -10.52
N ALA A 318 1.74 3.73 -11.38
CA ALA A 318 1.54 3.75 -12.83
C ALA A 318 1.10 2.36 -13.34
N GLY A 319 1.79 1.31 -12.88
CA GLY A 319 1.49 -0.06 -13.27
C GLY A 319 0.15 -0.55 -12.75
N VAL A 320 -0.22 -0.19 -11.54
CA VAL A 320 -1.56 -0.47 -10.98
C VAL A 320 -2.65 0.19 -11.83
N GLY A 321 -2.52 1.48 -12.16
CA GLY A 321 -3.49 2.18 -13.02
C GLY A 321 -3.63 1.50 -14.39
N LEU A 322 -2.49 1.21 -15.05
CA LEU A 322 -2.45 0.57 -16.37
C LEU A 322 -2.97 -0.88 -16.38
N ASN A 323 -3.01 -1.54 -15.23
CA ASN A 323 -3.47 -2.93 -15.08
C ASN A 323 -4.90 -3.02 -14.53
N THR A 324 -5.56 -1.86 -14.34
CA THR A 324 -6.92 -1.78 -13.82
C THR A 324 -7.94 -1.64 -14.96
N ASP A 325 -8.84 -2.63 -15.08
CA ASP A 325 -9.90 -2.67 -16.09
C ASP A 325 -11.29 -2.52 -15.44
N PHE A 326 -11.98 -1.41 -15.71
CA PHE A 326 -13.33 -1.13 -15.20
C PHE A 326 -14.38 -2.12 -15.69
N ARG A 327 -14.16 -2.77 -16.84
CA ARG A 327 -15.04 -3.82 -17.35
C ARG A 327 -14.88 -5.10 -16.55
N GLU A 328 -13.66 -5.44 -16.14
CA GLU A 328 -13.42 -6.56 -15.20
C GLU A 328 -13.96 -6.25 -13.80
N LEU A 329 -13.85 -5.00 -13.34
CA LEU A 329 -14.49 -4.53 -12.11
C LEU A 329 -16.03 -4.69 -12.21
N GLY A 330 -16.64 -4.22 -13.30
CA GLY A 330 -18.08 -4.39 -13.54
C GLY A 330 -18.52 -5.86 -13.61
N ARG A 331 -17.71 -6.73 -14.23
CA ARG A 331 -17.96 -8.19 -14.29
C ARG A 331 -17.90 -8.88 -12.94
N SER A 332 -17.15 -8.33 -11.98
CA SER A 332 -17.05 -8.87 -10.62
C SER A 332 -18.27 -8.51 -9.75
N GLY A 333 -19.20 -7.71 -10.29
CA GLY A 333 -20.44 -7.29 -9.64
C GLY A 333 -20.26 -6.11 -8.69
N TRP A 334 -21.38 -5.64 -8.14
CA TRP A 334 -21.41 -4.49 -7.21
C TRP A 334 -21.04 -4.86 -5.77
N ARG A 335 -21.15 -6.14 -5.40
CA ARG A 335 -20.93 -6.63 -4.03
C ARG A 335 -19.53 -6.32 -3.49
N PRO A 336 -18.43 -6.54 -4.24
CA PRO A 336 -17.09 -6.24 -3.73
C PRO A 336 -16.86 -4.73 -3.56
N LEU A 337 -17.42 -3.90 -4.45
CA LEU A 337 -17.38 -2.45 -4.30
C LEU A 337 -18.16 -1.99 -3.06
N ALA A 338 -19.35 -2.55 -2.81
CA ALA A 338 -20.12 -2.27 -1.62
C ALA A 338 -19.35 -2.63 -0.34
N VAL A 339 -18.65 -3.76 -0.32
CA VAL A 339 -17.78 -4.13 0.81
C VAL A 339 -16.62 -3.17 0.97
N ALA A 340 -15.99 -2.74 -0.11
CA ALA A 340 -14.91 -1.76 -0.04
C ALA A 340 -15.42 -0.42 0.52
N VAL A 341 -16.59 0.05 0.09
CA VAL A 341 -17.25 1.27 0.60
C VAL A 341 -17.60 1.12 2.08
N VAL A 342 -18.24 0.02 2.47
CA VAL A 342 -18.54 -0.24 3.88
C VAL A 342 -17.26 -0.33 4.69
N GLY A 343 -16.22 -0.95 4.15
CA GLY A 343 -14.92 -1.05 4.82
C GLY A 343 -14.27 0.30 5.04
N LEU A 344 -14.32 1.20 4.05
CA LEU A 344 -13.87 2.58 4.22
C LEU A 344 -14.65 3.27 5.35
N VAL A 345 -15.98 3.17 5.35
CA VAL A 345 -16.82 3.79 6.38
C VAL A 345 -16.53 3.20 7.76
N VAL A 346 -16.36 1.88 7.87
CA VAL A 346 -16.04 1.19 9.12
C VAL A 346 -14.69 1.64 9.64
N VAL A 347 -13.64 1.62 8.81
CA VAL A 347 -12.30 2.08 9.21
C VAL A 347 -12.36 3.55 9.62
N ALA A 348 -12.99 4.42 8.82
CA ALA A 348 -13.10 5.84 9.14
C ALA A 348 -13.85 6.09 10.45
N THR A 349 -14.94 5.38 10.72
CA THR A 349 -15.74 5.55 11.95
C THR A 349 -15.10 4.95 13.18
N VAL A 350 -14.51 3.75 13.08
CA VAL A 350 -13.80 3.10 14.19
C VAL A 350 -12.58 3.92 14.58
N SER A 351 -11.74 4.30 13.61
CA SER A 351 -10.57 5.14 13.88
C SER A 351 -10.94 6.51 14.44
N LEU A 352 -11.98 7.17 13.90
CA LEU A 352 -12.47 8.44 14.44
C LEU A 352 -12.95 8.29 15.89
N GLY A 353 -13.74 7.26 16.17
CA GLY A 353 -14.24 6.97 17.51
C GLY A 353 -13.10 6.74 18.51
N LEU A 354 -12.08 5.99 18.11
CA LEU A 354 -10.88 5.75 18.92
C LEU A 354 -10.08 7.03 19.17
N VAL A 355 -9.89 7.87 18.14
CA VAL A 355 -9.17 9.15 18.26
C VAL A 355 -9.93 10.10 19.19
N LEU A 356 -11.24 10.26 18.99
CA LEU A 356 -12.06 11.14 19.82
C LEU A 356 -12.15 10.63 21.27
N PHE A 357 -12.29 9.32 21.47
CA PHE A 357 -12.30 8.73 22.80
C PHE A 357 -10.99 8.99 23.54
N THR A 358 -9.85 8.75 22.89
CA THR A 358 -8.55 8.95 23.53
C THR A 358 -8.21 10.43 23.74
N SER A 359 -8.52 11.29 22.77
CA SER A 359 -8.29 12.73 22.89
C SER A 359 -9.20 13.39 23.92
N ARG A 360 -10.50 13.09 23.91
CA ARG A 360 -11.50 13.83 24.69
C ARG A 360 -11.86 13.18 26.03
N ALA A 361 -11.83 11.85 26.13
CA ALA A 361 -12.15 11.16 27.38
C ALA A 361 -10.90 10.84 28.21
N LEU A 362 -9.76 10.57 27.57
CA LEU A 362 -8.49 10.26 28.25
C LEU A 362 -7.52 11.46 28.28
N HIS A 363 -7.89 12.60 27.68
CA HIS A 363 -7.06 13.81 27.54
C HIS A 363 -5.67 13.52 26.93
N TRP A 364 -5.56 12.46 26.14
CA TRP A 364 -4.29 11.99 25.61
C TRP A 364 -4.06 12.54 24.21
N GLY A 365 -2.87 13.10 23.95
CA GLY A 365 -2.56 13.79 22.68
C GLY A 365 -3.02 15.24 22.62
N VAL A 366 -3.61 15.78 23.69
CA VAL A 366 -3.71 17.24 23.88
C VAL A 366 -2.35 17.71 24.38
N VAL A 367 -1.45 18.03 23.45
CA VAL A 367 -0.23 18.78 23.80
C VAL A 367 -0.70 20.20 24.10
N ASN A 368 -0.57 20.62 25.37
CA ASN A 368 -0.55 22.04 25.71
C ASN A 368 0.71 22.69 25.15
#